data_AF-C0BZL2-F1
#
_entry.id   AF-C0BZL2-F1
#
_cell.length_a   1.000
_cell.length_b   1.000
_cell.length_c   1.000
_cell.angle_alpha   90.00
_cell.angle_beta   90.00
_cell.angle_gamma   90.00
#
_symmetry.space_group_name_H-M   'P 1'
#
loop_
_entity.id
_entity.type
_entity.pdbx_description
1 polymer ?
#
loop_
_entity_poly.entity_id
_entity_poly.type
_entity_poly.pdbx_seq_one_letter_code
_entity_poly.pdbx_strand_id
1 'polypeptide(L)' 'MRNNINHADDYIKLGLNIAYYRKLGGLTQLQLAEAVKISRTHLSNIEAPNMPTSVSLDTLFEIAKVLDIPVCMLLMFKE' A
#
# COMPACT_ATOMS: atom_id res chain seq x y z
N MET A 1 -19.57 24.45 -6.36
CA MET A 1 -19.70 23.03 -5.97
C MET A 1 -18.32 22.54 -5.59
N ARG A 2 -18.09 22.09 -4.35
CA ARG A 2 -16.84 21.39 -4.02
C ARG A 2 -16.97 19.98 -4.60
N ASN A 3 -16.15 19.63 -5.58
CA ASN A 3 -15.94 18.22 -5.91
C ASN A 3 -15.41 17.55 -4.64
N ASN A 4 -16.20 16.68 -4.02
CA ASN A 4 -15.66 15.75 -3.04
C ASN A 4 -14.80 14.78 -3.84
N ILE A 5 -13.49 15.04 -3.87
CA ILE A 5 -12.55 14.12 -4.51
C ILE A 5 -12.54 12.85 -3.66
N ASN A 6 -13.13 11.79 -4.19
CA ASN A 6 -13.16 10.47 -3.55
C ASN A 6 -12.05 9.63 -4.14
N HIS A 7 -11.00 9.38 -3.33
CA HIS A 7 -9.85 8.56 -3.71
C HIS A 7 -9.98 7.10 -3.24
N ALA A 8 -11.18 6.64 -2.89
CA ALA A 8 -11.37 5.29 -2.36
C ALA A 8 -10.84 4.21 -3.30
N ASP A 9 -11.17 4.30 -4.60
CA ASP A 9 -10.71 3.34 -5.60
C ASP A 9 -9.19 3.38 -5.78
N ASP A 10 -8.58 4.57 -5.71
CA ASP A 10 -7.12 4.73 -5.78
C ASP A 10 -6.44 4.07 -4.58
N TYR A 11 -6.98 4.25 -3.36
CA TYR A 11 -6.44 3.60 -2.16
C TYR A 11 -6.60 2.08 -2.19
N ILE A 12 -7.71 1.57 -2.72
CA ILE A 12 -7.90 0.11 -2.90
C ILE A 12 -6.85 -0.41 -3.89
N LYS A 13 -6.70 0.23 -5.06
CA LYS A 13 -5.71 -0.18 -6.07
C LYS A 13 -4.28 -0.11 -5.54
N LEU A 14 -3.95 0.94 -4.80
CA LEU A 14 -2.66 1.07 -4.11
C LEU A 14 -2.42 -0.07 -3.13
N GLY A 15 -3.41 -0.37 -2.28
CA GLY A 15 -3.36 -1.49 -1.33
C GLY A 15 -3.13 -2.84 -2.00
N LEU A 16 -3.81 -3.09 -3.13
CA LEU A 16 -3.65 -4.30 -3.92
C LEU A 16 -2.27 -4.41 -4.56
N ASN A 17 -1.72 -3.30 -5.06
CA ASN A 17 -0.34 -3.25 -5.57
C ASN A 17 0.68 -3.53 -4.46
N ILE A 18 0.52 -2.94 -3.28
CA ILE A 18 1.39 -3.22 -2.12
C ILE A 18 1.33 -4.71 -1.77
N ALA A 19 0.13 -5.29 -1.69
CA ALA A 19 -0.04 -6.71 -1.40
C ALA A 19 0.59 -7.61 -2.48
N TYR A 20 0.49 -7.22 -3.76
CA TYR A 20 1.07 -7.93 -4.88
C TYR A 20 2.60 -7.98 -4.78
N TYR A 21 3.27 -6.81 -4.66
CA TYR A 21 4.73 -6.76 -4.57
C TYR A 21 5.26 -7.34 -3.27
N ARG A 22 4.53 -7.20 -2.15
CA ARG A 22 4.87 -7.88 -0.89
C ARG A 22 4.92 -9.40 -1.06
N LYS A 23 3.90 -9.98 -1.72
CA LYS A 23 3.86 -11.43 -2.00
C LYS A 23 4.97 -11.85 -2.96
N LEU A 24 5.26 -11.03 -3.97
CA LEU A 24 6.35 -11.29 -4.91
C LEU A 24 7.72 -11.30 -4.21
N GLY A 25 7.91 -10.40 -3.24
CA GLY A 25 9.10 -10.36 -2.38
C GLY A 25 9.14 -11.39 -1.25
N GLY A 26 8.14 -12.30 -1.15
CA GLY A 26 8.12 -13.37 -0.15
C GLY A 26 7.89 -12.91 1.29
N LEU A 27 7.43 -11.68 1.51
CA LEU A 27 7.21 -11.13 2.85
C LEU A 27 5.80 -11.40 3.36
N THR A 28 5.68 -11.77 4.63
CA THR A 28 4.40 -11.72 5.36
C THR A 28 4.01 -10.28 5.67
N GLN A 29 2.74 -10.04 5.98
CA GLN A 29 2.30 -8.72 6.45
C GLN A 29 3.02 -8.28 7.73
N LEU A 30 3.30 -9.22 8.65
CA LEU A 30 4.02 -8.89 9.87
C LEU A 30 5.44 -8.39 9.55
N GLN A 31 6.16 -9.11 8.68
CA GLN A 31 7.53 -8.74 8.28
C GLN A 31 7.59 -7.38 7.58
N LEU A 32 6.68 -7.10 6.63
CA LEU A 32 6.66 -5.79 5.98
C LEU A 32 6.30 -4.67 6.98
N ALA A 33 5.30 -4.91 7.84
CA ALA A 33 4.88 -3.93 8.83
C ALA A 33 5.99 -3.58 9.83
N GLU A 34 6.74 -4.58 10.31
CA GLU A 34 7.90 -4.39 11.17
C GLU A 34 9.01 -3.60 10.46
N ALA A 35 9.31 -3.93 9.19
CA ALA A 35 10.35 -3.25 8.41
C ALA A 35 10.04 -1.76 8.19
N VAL A 36 8.77 -1.41 7.95
CA VAL A 36 8.34 -0.02 7.73
C VAL A 36 7.79 0.66 9.00
N LYS A 37 7.95 0.03 10.17
CA LYS A 37 7.59 0.55 11.49
C LYS A 37 6.12 0.96 11.63
N ILE A 38 5.20 0.18 11.05
CA ILE A 38 3.75 0.33 11.24
C ILE A 38 3.17 -0.91 11.93
N SER A 39 1.94 -0.81 12.43
CA SER A 39 1.26 -1.99 12.98
C SER A 39 0.87 -2.97 11.87
N ARG A 40 0.95 -4.27 12.16
CA ARG A 40 0.44 -5.32 11.26
C ARG A 40 -1.03 -5.06 10.87
N THR A 41 -1.86 -4.61 11.82
CA THR A 41 -3.28 -4.29 11.57
C THR A 41 -3.43 -3.15 10.57
N HIS A 42 -2.59 -2.11 10.67
CA HIS A 42 -2.61 -1.01 9.71
C HIS A 42 -2.25 -1.50 8.30
N LEU A 43 -1.19 -2.31 8.17
CA LEU A 43 -0.86 -2.92 6.87
C LEU A 43 -1.98 -3.84 6.34
N SER A 44 -2.63 -4.61 7.22
CA SER A 44 -3.76 -5.45 6.83
C SER A 44 -4.93 -4.64 6.30
N ASN A 45 -5.19 -3.46 6.86
CA ASN A 45 -6.22 -2.55 6.39
C ASN A 45 -5.82 -1.87 5.06
N ILE A 46 -4.54 -1.52 4.90
CA ILE A 46 -3.99 -0.99 3.63
C ILE A 46 -4.21 -1.99 2.50
N GLU A 47 -3.95 -3.27 2.73
CA GLU A 47 -4.01 -4.30 1.68
C GLU A 47 -5.42 -4.88 1.45
N ALA A 48 -6.43 -4.48 2.23
CA ALA A 48 -7.77 -5.06 2.15
C ALA A 48 -8.60 -4.45 1.01
N PRO A 49 -9.21 -5.29 0.13
CA PRO A 49 -9.90 -4.83 -1.08
C PRO A 49 -11.17 -4.00 -0.82
N ASN A 50 -11.69 -4.04 0.40
CA ASN A 50 -12.92 -3.36 0.81
C ASN A 50 -12.65 -2.22 1.82
N MET A 51 -11.39 -1.84 2.03
CA MET A 51 -10.99 -0.83 3.01
C MET A 51 -10.12 0.23 2.34
N PRO A 52 -10.68 1.38 1.93
CA PRO A 52 -9.91 2.47 1.37
C PRO A 52 -9.09 3.15 2.48
N THR A 53 -7.95 2.55 2.81
CA THR A 53 -7.07 3.00 3.89
C THR A 53 -5.99 3.91 3.32
N SER A 54 -5.95 5.16 3.80
CA SER A 54 -4.89 6.10 3.42
C SER A 54 -3.53 5.68 3.96
N VAL A 55 -2.49 5.97 3.19
CA VAL A 55 -1.08 5.79 3.59
C VAL A 55 -0.34 7.12 3.41
N SER A 56 0.61 7.43 4.30
CA SER A 56 1.48 8.60 4.13
C SER A 56 2.50 8.36 3.02
N LEU A 57 3.03 9.43 2.43
CA LEU A 57 4.11 9.33 1.44
C LEU A 57 5.37 8.70 2.04
N ASP A 58 5.71 9.02 3.28
CA ASP A 58 6.87 8.41 3.97
C ASP A 58 6.72 6.89 4.08
N THR A 59 5.56 6.40 4.52
CA THR A 59 5.28 4.97 4.58
C THR A 59 5.32 4.35 3.18
N LEU A 60 4.78 5.04 2.16
CA LEU A 60 4.83 4.57 0.78
C LEU A 60 6.28 4.42 0.26
N PHE A 61 7.15 5.39 0.55
CA PHE A 61 8.56 5.35 0.16
C PHE A 61 9.32 4.25 0.89
N GLU A 62 9.08 4.06 2.19
CA GLU A 62 9.70 2.97 2.96
C GLU A 62 9.22 1.60 2.49
N ILE A 63 7.92 1.44 2.15
CA ILE A 63 7.41 0.19 1.55
C ILE A 63 8.14 -0.10 0.23
N ALA A 64 8.23 0.88 -0.67
CA ALA A 64 8.91 0.70 -1.96
C ALA A 64 10.38 0.30 -1.78
N LYS A 65 11.07 0.92 -0.81
CA LYS A 65 12.46 0.61 -0.46
C LYS A 65 12.62 -0.79 0.12
N VAL A 66 11.75 -1.23 1.03
CA VAL A 66 11.79 -2.59 1.61
C VAL A 66 11.48 -3.66 0.56
N LEU A 67 10.60 -3.35 -0.39
CA LEU A 67 10.24 -4.24 -1.49
C LEU A 67 11.24 -4.22 -2.65
N ASP A 68 12.27 -3.39 -2.59
CA ASP A 68 13.28 -3.19 -3.63
C ASP A 68 12.69 -2.88 -5.02
N ILE A 69 11.72 -1.97 -5.06
CA ILE A 69 11.06 -1.51 -6.28
C ILE A 69 11.01 0.02 -6.36
N PRO A 70 10.97 0.60 -7.57
CA PRO A 70 10.63 2.01 -7.73
C PRO A 70 9.23 2.30 -7.19
N VAL A 71 9.07 3.40 -6.44
CA VAL A 71 7.76 3.78 -5.85
C VAL A 71 6.63 3.92 -6.88
N CYS A 72 6.95 4.31 -8.12
CA CYS A 72 5.97 4.41 -9.20
C CYS A 72 5.27 3.07 -9.50
N MET A 73 5.90 1.93 -9.22
CA MET A 73 5.28 0.61 -9.37
C MET A 73 4.09 0.43 -8.43
N LEU A 74 4.09 1.06 -7.25
CA LEU A 74 2.95 1.04 -6.32
C LEU A 74 1.78 1.89 -6.83
N LEU A 75 2.07 2.93 -7.63
CA LEU A 75 1.10 3.87 -8.18
C LEU A 75 0.64 3.55 -9.61
N MET A 76 1.23 2.55 -10.27
CA MET A 76 0.78 2.07 -11.56
C MET A 76 -0.42 1.13 -11.38
N PHE A 77 -1.62 1.66 -11.59
CA PHE A 77 -2.85 0.90 -11.49
C PHE A 77 -3.17 0.21 -12.82
N LYS A 78 -3.52 -1.08 -12.76
CA LYS A 78 -4.03 -1.82 -13.91
C LYS A 78 -5.53 -1.54 -14.06
N GLU A 79 -5.99 -1.42 -15.30
CA GLU A 79 -7.41 -1.34 -15.66
C GLU A 79 -8.14 -2.67 -15.46
#